data_AF-A0A2S9GKQ0-F1
#
_entry.id   AF-A0A2S9GKQ0-F1
#
_cell.length_a   1.000
_cell.length_b   1.000
_cell.length_c   1.000
_cell.angle_alpha   90.00
_cell.angle_beta   90.00
_cell.angle_gamma   90.00
#
_symmetry.space_group_name_H-M   'P 1'
#
loop_
_entity.id
_entity.type
_entity.pdbx_description
1 polymer ?
#
loop_
_entity_poly.entity_id
_entity_poly.type
_entity_poly.pdbx_seq_one_letter_code
_entity_poly.pdbx_strand_id
1 'polypeptide(L)'
;CGGARYSEETLEITYRGCTIADVLAQTVDEAADFLSDLPGAARSLATLRDVGLGYLRLGQPATELSGGEAQRIKLATELQRA
;
A
#
# COMPACT_ATOMS: atom_id res chain seq x y z
N CYS A 1 -19.33 -8.64 -3.85
CA CYS A 1 -17.95 -8.14 -3.89
C CYS A 1 -16.96 -8.82 -2.91
N GLY A 2 -17.32 -9.89 -2.17
CA GLY A 2 -16.33 -10.75 -1.47
C GLY A 2 -15.35 -10.09 -0.50
N GLY A 3 -15.59 -8.84 -0.06
CA GLY A 3 -14.64 -8.06 0.75
C GLY A 3 -13.59 -7.28 -0.03
N ALA A 4 -13.49 -7.45 -1.36
CA ALA A 4 -12.51 -6.79 -2.21
C ALA A 4 -12.80 -5.30 -2.46
N ARG A 5 -14.01 -4.82 -2.17
CA ARG A 5 -14.49 -3.43 -2.38
C ARG A 5 -14.57 -2.95 -3.84
N TYR A 6 -14.28 -3.80 -4.82
CA TYR A 6 -14.39 -3.51 -6.26
C TYR A 6 -15.50 -4.32 -6.94
N SER A 7 -15.93 -3.86 -8.13
CA SER A 7 -16.83 -4.60 -9.02
C SER A 7 -16.10 -5.79 -9.67
N GLU A 8 -16.85 -6.77 -10.16
CA GLU A 8 -16.28 -7.94 -10.87
C GLU A 8 -15.47 -7.51 -12.11
N GLU A 9 -16.01 -6.61 -12.93
CA GLU A 9 -15.32 -6.04 -14.10
C GLU A 9 -13.98 -5.37 -13.73
N THR A 10 -13.91 -4.68 -12.58
CA THR A 10 -12.65 -4.06 -12.13
C THR A 10 -11.61 -5.13 -11.76
N LEU A 11 -12.05 -6.25 -11.22
CA LEU A 11 -11.18 -7.35 -10.81
C LEU A 11 -10.71 -8.23 -11.99
N GLU A 12 -11.24 -8.02 -13.20
CA GLU A 12 -10.71 -8.65 -14.42
C GLU A 12 -9.42 -7.97 -14.90
N ILE A 13 -9.19 -6.71 -14.52
CA ILE A 13 -7.97 -5.96 -14.87
C ILE A 13 -6.82 -6.43 -13.99
N THR A 14 -5.71 -6.81 -14.63
CA THR A 14 -4.51 -7.27 -13.94
C THR A 14 -3.27 -6.46 -14.34
N TYR A 15 -2.37 -6.31 -13.37
CA TYR A 15 -1.01 -5.83 -13.56
C TYR A 15 -0.06 -6.91 -13.06
N ARG A 16 0.84 -7.39 -13.92
CA ARG A 16 1.76 -8.52 -13.61
C ARG A 16 1.04 -9.76 -13.03
N GLY A 17 -0.18 -10.02 -13.49
CA GLY A 17 -1.01 -11.15 -13.04
C GLY A 17 -1.73 -10.93 -11.70
N CYS A 18 -1.63 -9.75 -11.09
CA CYS A 18 -2.34 -9.39 -9.86
C CYS A 18 -3.45 -8.38 -10.16
N THR A 19 -4.61 -8.55 -9.54
CA THR A 19 -5.69 -7.56 -9.54
C THR A 19 -5.37 -6.43 -8.54
N ILE A 20 -6.13 -5.33 -8.58
CA ILE A 20 -5.98 -4.26 -7.57
C ILE A 20 -6.23 -4.76 -6.13
N ALA A 21 -7.15 -5.73 -5.95
CA ALA A 21 -7.42 -6.31 -4.64
C ALA A 21 -6.21 -7.12 -4.12
N ASP A 22 -5.53 -7.84 -5.00
CA ASP A 22 -4.31 -8.60 -4.65
C ASP A 22 -3.19 -7.65 -4.25
N VAL A 23 -2.99 -6.57 -5.00
CA VAL A 23 -1.99 -5.54 -4.67
C VAL A 23 -2.29 -4.88 -3.33
N LEU A 24 -3.56 -4.57 -3.04
CA LEU A 24 -3.94 -4.01 -1.74
C LEU A 24 -3.83 -5.01 -0.59
N ALA A 25 -3.80 -6.32 -0.86
CA ALA A 25 -3.59 -7.35 0.14
C ALA A 25 -2.10 -7.53 0.51
N GLN A 26 -1.18 -7.07 -0.34
CA GLN A 26 0.27 -7.10 -0.07
C GLN A 26 0.66 -6.15 1.05
N THR A 27 1.72 -6.53 1.75
CA THR A 27 2.45 -5.65 2.68
C THR A 27 3.17 -4.53 1.93
N VAL A 28 3.55 -3.46 2.63
CA VAL A 28 4.35 -2.36 2.07
C VAL A 28 5.68 -2.88 1.52
N ASP A 29 6.34 -3.81 2.19
CA ASP A 29 7.60 -4.40 1.71
C ASP A 29 7.39 -5.15 0.38
N GLU A 30 6.39 -6.04 0.31
CA GLU A 30 6.06 -6.79 -0.91
C GLU A 30 5.66 -5.84 -2.06
N ALA A 31 4.82 -4.85 -1.76
CA ALA A 31 4.34 -3.90 -2.76
C ALA A 31 5.46 -2.97 -3.27
N ALA A 32 6.42 -2.62 -2.40
CA ALA A 32 7.58 -1.81 -2.79
C ALA A 32 8.43 -2.52 -3.86
N ASP A 33 8.61 -3.83 -3.69
CA ASP A 33 9.33 -4.65 -4.65
C ASP A 33 8.47 -4.90 -5.92
N PHE A 34 7.16 -5.13 -5.75
CA PHE A 34 6.23 -5.39 -6.86
C PHE A 34 6.02 -4.18 -7.78
N LEU A 35 5.97 -2.96 -7.24
CA LEU A 35 5.72 -1.69 -7.94
C LEU A 35 6.99 -0.85 -8.11
N SER A 36 8.18 -1.46 -8.02
CA SER A 36 9.47 -0.77 -8.01
C SER A 36 9.73 0.08 -9.27
N ASP A 37 9.12 -0.29 -10.39
CA ASP A 37 9.22 0.37 -11.71
C ASP A 37 8.16 1.46 -11.92
N LEU A 38 7.26 1.69 -10.96
CA LEU A 38 6.25 2.76 -11.00
C LEU A 38 6.68 3.91 -10.08
N PRO A 39 7.30 4.98 -10.60
CA PRO A 39 7.90 6.04 -9.78
C PRO A 39 6.92 6.68 -8.80
N GLY A 40 5.64 6.79 -9.19
CA GLY A 40 4.59 7.36 -8.34
C GLY A 40 4.27 6.51 -7.10
N ALA A 41 4.39 5.19 -7.18
CA ALA A 41 4.18 4.29 -6.05
C ALA A 41 5.48 4.05 -5.28
N ALA A 42 6.58 3.80 -6.00
CA ALA A 42 7.87 3.44 -5.44
C ALA A 42 8.38 4.45 -4.39
N ARG A 43 8.27 5.76 -4.65
CA ARG A 43 8.68 6.79 -3.68
C ARG A 43 7.89 6.68 -2.37
N SER A 44 6.57 6.52 -2.44
CA SER A 44 5.70 6.42 -1.27
C SER A 44 5.95 5.16 -0.46
N LEU A 45 6.12 4.04 -1.14
CA LEU A 45 6.38 2.75 -0.51
C LEU A 45 7.75 2.74 0.16
N ALA A 46 8.78 3.31 -0.47
CA ALA A 46 10.09 3.48 0.16
C ALA A 46 10.02 4.31 1.45
N THR A 47 9.34 5.45 1.43
CA THR A 47 9.18 6.28 2.64
C THR A 47 8.45 5.55 3.77
N LEU A 48 7.43 4.73 3.45
CA LEU A 48 6.75 3.90 4.45
C LEU A 48 7.68 2.83 5.03
N ARG A 49 8.56 2.23 4.23
CA ARG A 49 9.60 1.30 4.71
C ARG A 49 10.59 1.99 5.63
N ASP A 50 11.04 3.19 5.27
CA ASP A 50 12.01 3.98 6.04
C ASP A 50 11.49 4.34 7.44
N VAL A 51 10.18 4.56 7.59
CA VAL A 51 9.55 4.79 8.90
C VAL A 51 9.15 3.49 9.62
N GLY A 52 9.53 2.33 9.10
CA GLY A 52 9.32 1.02 9.73
C GLY A 52 7.88 0.50 9.64
N LEU A 53 7.16 0.82 8.56
CA LEU A 53 5.80 0.34 8.29
C LEU A 53 5.73 -0.75 7.21
N GLY A 54 6.87 -1.39 6.90
CA GLY A 54 6.98 -2.44 5.87
C GLY A 54 5.98 -3.60 6.01
N TYR A 55 5.62 -3.95 7.25
CA TYR A 55 4.71 -5.07 7.55
C TYR A 55 3.22 -4.75 7.36
N LEU A 56 2.83 -3.48 7.22
CA LEU A 56 1.43 -3.11 7.06
C LEU A 56 0.94 -3.47 5.66
N ARG A 57 -0.30 -3.95 5.55
CA ARG A 57 -0.95 -4.15 4.25
C ARG A 57 -1.45 -2.83 3.68
N LEU A 58 -1.31 -2.63 2.37
CA LEU A 58 -1.73 -1.38 1.71
C LEU A 58 -3.23 -1.10 1.88
N GLY A 59 -4.06 -2.15 1.85
CA GLY A 59 -5.51 -2.08 2.00
C GLY A 59 -6.01 -2.12 3.45
N GLN A 60 -5.10 -2.15 4.44
CA GLN A 60 -5.48 -2.23 5.86
C GLN A 60 -6.38 -1.05 6.24
N PRO A 61 -7.56 -1.30 6.82
CA PRO A 61 -8.44 -0.22 7.27
C PRO A 61 -7.72 0.71 8.26
N ALA A 62 -7.86 2.02 8.08
CA ALA A 62 -7.24 3.00 8.97
C ALA A 62 -7.70 2.86 10.43
N THR A 63 -8.90 2.30 10.66
CA THR A 63 -9.46 2.01 11.98
C THR A 63 -8.75 0.88 12.72
N GLU A 64 -7.96 0.05 12.01
CA GLU A 64 -7.19 -1.06 12.60
C GLU A 64 -5.74 -0.65 12.92
N LEU A 65 -5.36 0.60 12.62
CA LEU A 65 -4.01 1.10 12.92
C LEU A 65 -3.91 1.53 14.38
N SER A 66 -2.82 1.16 15.03
CA SER A 66 -2.40 1.72 16.30
C SER A 66 -2.07 3.21 16.17
N GLY A 67 -2.12 3.95 17.28
CA GLY A 67 -1.73 5.36 17.30
C GLY A 67 -0.30 5.61 16.80
N GLY A 68 0.64 4.70 17.12
CA GLY A 68 2.03 4.78 16.66
C GLY A 68 2.20 4.52 15.16
N GLU A 69 1.38 3.67 14.55
CA GLU A 69 1.34 3.49 13.09
C GLU A 69 0.76 4.71 12.40
N ALA A 70 -0.37 5.23 12.87
CA ALA A 70 -0.97 6.44 12.32
C ALA A 70 -0.01 7.65 12.38
N GLN A 71 0.74 7.79 13.47
CA GLN A 71 1.75 8.83 13.60
C GLN A 71 2.89 8.66 12.59
N ARG A 72 3.37 7.43 12.36
CA ARG A 72 4.42 7.16 11.37
C ARG A 72 3.94 7.35 9.93
N ILE A 73 2.68 7.05 9.62
CA ILE A 73 2.07 7.39 8.31
C ILE A 73 2.05 8.91 8.10
N LYS A 74 1.69 9.67 9.14
CA LYS A 74 1.73 11.14 9.08
C LYS A 74 3.15 11.64 8.83
N LEU A 75 4.13 11.08 9.55
CA LEU A 75 5.54 11.41 9.34
C LEU A 75 6.00 11.11 7.91
N ALA A 76 5.67 9.94 7.37
CA ALA A 76 5.98 9.56 5.99
C ALA A 76 5.40 10.58 4.99
N THR A 77 4.13 10.97 5.17
CA THR A 77 3.47 11.98 4.33
C THR A 77 4.21 13.32 4.32
N GLU A 78 4.68 13.78 5.48
CA GLU A 78 5.45 15.03 5.58
C GLU A 78 6.83 14.90 4.92
N LEU A 79 7.52 13.77 5.07
CA LEU A 79 8.83 13.52 4.42
C LEU A 79 8.75 13.52 2.88
N GLN A 80 7.59 13.19 2.31
CA GLN A 80 7.40 13.22 0.86
C GLN A 80 7.20 14.63 0.28
N ARG A 81 6.79 15.60 1.11
CA ARG A 81 6.58 17.00 0.71
C ARG A 81 7.87 17.81 0.71
N ALA A 82 8.87 17.35 1.46
CA ALA A 82 10.23 17.89 1.45
C ALA A 82 10.99 17.45 0.19
#